data_AF-A0A1V1WC51-F1
#
_entry.id   AF-A0A1V1WC51-F1
#
_cell.length_a   1.000
_cell.length_b   1.000
_cell.length_c   1.000
_cell.angle_alpha   90.00
_cell.angle_beta   90.00
_cell.angle_gamma   90.00
#
_symmetry.space_group_name_H-M   'P 1'
#
loop_
_entity.id
_entity.type
_entity.pdbx_description
1 polymer ?
#
loop_
_entity_poly.entity_id
_entity_poly.type
_entity_poly.pdbx_seq_one_letter_code
_entity_poly.pdbx_strand_id
1 'polypeptide(L)'
;MERIKKILLEDEAVISTYKSSSDFQYIKNLRFQLRAINAWPGDHFAGNQPKYKILINIVVCSLYTFCFISSIHYMKINWGILSFYELGHMYIVLLMTVVSLSRLFLTLPQSTKYKNVGNLFLSKMHLIYFKDVSKYAMKTYKKINTISQLFTRFLTV
;
A
#
# COMPACT_ATOMS: atom_id res chain seq x y z
N MET A 1 -25.05 1.27 -26.55
CA MET A 1 -23.66 0.96 -26.96
C MET A 1 -22.79 2.19 -27.21
N GLU A 2 -23.35 3.33 -27.62
CA GLU A 2 -22.56 4.54 -27.95
C GLU A 2 -21.83 5.19 -26.76
N ARG A 3 -22.44 5.22 -25.57
CA ARG A 3 -21.76 5.70 -24.35
C ARG A 3 -20.49 4.92 -24.01
N ILE A 4 -20.51 3.60 -24.21
CA ILE A 4 -19.35 2.73 -23.93
C ILE A 4 -18.24 2.98 -24.96
N LYS A 5 -18.60 3.14 -26.25
CA LYS A 5 -17.63 3.52 -27.30
C LYS A 5 -16.99 4.88 -27.03
N LYS A 6 -17.76 5.87 -26.58
CA LYS A 6 -17.23 7.20 -26.25
C LYS A 6 -16.24 7.15 -25.10
N ILE A 7 -16.57 6.43 -24.03
CA ILE A 7 -15.66 6.20 -22.89
C ILE A 7 -14.39 5.48 -23.36
N LEU A 8 -14.52 4.44 -24.21
CA LEU A 8 -13.36 3.70 -24.73
C LEU A 8 -12.43 4.54 -25.60
N LEU A 9 -12.96 5.41 -26.46
CA LEU A 9 -12.17 6.28 -27.34
C LEU A 9 -11.46 7.40 -26.56
N GLU A 10 -12.12 7.96 -25.55
CA GLU A 10 -11.56 8.95 -24.64
C GLU A 10 -10.43 8.33 -23.78
N ASP A 11 -10.62 7.08 -23.35
CA ASP A 11 -9.63 6.30 -22.60
C ASP A 11 -8.42 5.89 -23.49
N GLU A 12 -8.61 5.60 -24.78
CA GLU A 12 -7.52 5.34 -25.73
C GLU A 12 -6.58 6.55 -25.92
N ALA A 13 -7.14 7.76 -25.98
CA ALA A 13 -6.35 9.00 -26.04
C ALA A 13 -5.60 9.26 -24.73
N VAL A 14 -6.21 8.94 -23.60
CA VAL A 14 -5.62 9.14 -22.26
C VAL A 14 -4.52 8.10 -21.95
N ILE A 15 -4.72 6.83 -22.32
CA ILE A 15 -3.74 5.75 -22.15
C ILE A 15 -2.45 5.98 -22.94
N SER A 16 -2.55 6.53 -24.16
CA SER A 16 -1.38 6.84 -24.99
C SER A 16 -0.51 7.97 -24.40
N THR A 17 -1.09 8.79 -23.51
CA THR A 17 -0.40 9.88 -22.83
C THR A 17 0.44 9.40 -21.64
N TYR A 18 0.11 8.25 -21.03
CA TYR A 18 0.84 7.74 -19.87
C TYR A 18 2.12 7.00 -20.26
N LYS A 19 3.27 7.54 -19.82
CA LYS A 19 4.60 6.97 -20.08
C LYS A 19 5.04 6.01 -18.97
N SER A 20 4.53 6.15 -17.75
CA SER A 20 4.91 5.32 -16.61
C SER A 20 3.72 4.93 -15.73
N SER A 21 3.84 3.78 -15.05
CA SER A 21 2.88 3.28 -14.06
C SER A 21 2.58 4.31 -12.96
N SER A 22 3.50 5.24 -12.69
CA SER A 22 3.34 6.31 -11.71
C SER A 22 2.28 7.35 -12.06
N ASP A 23 1.86 7.43 -13.32
CA ASP A 23 1.00 8.51 -13.82
C ASP A 23 -0.49 8.22 -13.57
N PHE A 24 -0.81 6.96 -13.27
CA PHE A 24 -2.16 6.49 -13.01
C PHE A 24 -2.71 7.08 -11.73
N GLN A 25 -3.95 7.57 -11.79
CA GLN A 25 -4.61 8.18 -10.65
C GLN A 25 -4.70 7.22 -9.45
N TYR A 26 -4.95 5.94 -9.69
CA TYR A 26 -4.99 4.95 -8.62
C TYR A 26 -3.61 4.73 -7.96
N ILE A 27 -2.51 4.82 -8.72
CA ILE A 27 -1.14 4.76 -8.17
C ILE A 27 -0.78 6.05 -7.42
N LYS A 28 -1.30 7.20 -7.84
CA LYS A 28 -1.18 8.47 -7.09
C LYS A 28 -1.91 8.39 -5.74
N ASN A 29 -3.12 7.85 -5.73
CA ASN A 29 -3.88 7.61 -4.50
C ASN A 29 -3.17 6.60 -3.60
N LEU A 30 -2.70 5.48 -4.17
CA LEU A 30 -1.92 4.48 -3.45
C LEU A 30 -0.65 5.08 -2.84
N ARG A 31 0.06 5.94 -3.59
CA ARG A 31 1.22 6.68 -3.11
C ARG A 31 0.87 7.57 -1.93
N PHE A 32 -0.22 8.31 -2.00
CA PHE A 32 -0.67 9.17 -0.92
C PHE A 32 -0.96 8.37 0.36
N GLN A 33 -1.73 7.28 0.24
CA GLN A 33 -2.07 6.41 1.37
C GLN A 33 -0.83 5.75 1.98
N LEU A 34 0.05 5.20 1.13
CA LEU A 34 1.29 4.58 1.60
C LEU A 34 2.26 5.61 2.18
N ARG A 35 2.27 6.86 1.73
CA ARG A 35 3.06 7.93 2.35
C ARG A 35 2.52 8.33 3.72
N ALA A 36 1.20 8.35 3.91
CA ALA A 36 0.60 8.65 5.21
C ALA A 36 1.06 7.68 6.30
N ILE A 37 1.25 6.40 5.94
CA ILE A 37 1.77 5.37 6.85
C ILE A 37 3.28 5.13 6.73
N ASN A 38 4.03 6.04 6.08
CA ASN A 38 5.48 5.93 5.82
C ASN A 38 5.91 4.62 5.12
N ALA A 39 5.02 3.95 4.40
CA ALA A 39 5.23 2.69 3.69
C ALA A 39 5.47 2.81 2.19
N TRP A 40 5.63 4.02 1.67
CA TRP A 40 5.91 4.21 0.25
C TRP A 40 7.37 3.85 -0.11
N PRO A 41 7.60 2.87 -1.00
CA PRO A 41 8.96 2.42 -1.34
C PRO A 41 9.71 3.38 -2.28
N GLY A 42 9.00 4.23 -3.02
CA GLY A 42 9.56 4.99 -4.15
C GLY A 42 10.49 6.15 -3.76
N ASP A 43 10.44 6.64 -2.52
CA ASP A 43 11.33 7.72 -2.07
C ASP A 43 12.79 7.27 -1.97
N HIS A 44 13.07 5.95 -1.97
CA HIS A 44 14.42 5.41 -1.89
C HIS A 44 15.23 5.55 -3.19
N PHE A 45 14.55 5.61 -4.34
CA PHE A 45 15.20 5.72 -5.65
C PHE A 45 15.38 7.17 -6.10
N ALA A 46 14.67 8.10 -5.46
CA ALA A 46 14.81 9.54 -5.70
C ALA A 46 16.02 10.18 -4.97
N GLY A 47 16.86 9.38 -4.29
CA GLY A 47 18.10 9.83 -3.62
C GLY A 47 17.90 10.65 -2.34
N ASN A 48 16.73 11.24 -2.12
CA ASN A 48 16.40 12.06 -0.96
C ASN A 48 15.49 11.31 0.02
N GLN A 49 16.04 10.33 0.74
CA GLN A 49 15.44 9.87 2.00
C GLN A 49 15.91 10.82 3.10
N PRO A 50 15.10 11.77 3.54
CA PRO A 50 15.55 12.72 4.53
C PRO A 50 15.71 12.00 5.87
N LYS A 51 16.83 12.24 6.56
CA LYS A 51 17.23 11.57 7.81
C LYS A 51 16.12 11.61 8.89
N TYR A 52 15.26 12.63 8.85
CA TYR A 52 14.11 12.75 9.75
C TYR A 52 13.11 11.59 9.62
N LYS A 53 12.88 11.04 8.42
CA LYS A 53 11.93 9.91 8.23
C LYS A 53 12.41 8.65 8.93
N ILE A 54 13.72 8.41 8.91
CA ILE A 54 14.35 7.29 9.60
C ILE A 54 14.15 7.45 11.11
N LEU A 55 14.40 8.66 11.63
CA LEU A 55 14.20 8.97 13.04
C LEU A 55 12.74 8.79 13.46
N ILE A 56 11.78 9.33 12.70
CA ILE A 56 10.34 9.17 12.97
C ILE A 56 9.96 7.69 13.02
N ASN A 57 10.41 6.89 12.06
CA ASN A 57 10.09 5.46 12.03
C ASN A 57 10.68 4.71 13.23
N ILE A 58 11.90 5.07 13.68
CA ILE A 58 12.51 4.48 14.88
C ILE A 58 11.72 4.89 16.13
N VAL A 59 11.36 6.17 16.27
CA VAL A 59 10.57 6.67 17.40
C VAL A 59 9.21 5.97 17.44
N VAL A 60 8.50 5.90 16.31
CA VAL A 60 7.22 5.19 16.20
C VAL A 60 7.41 3.71 16.57
N CYS A 61 8.42 3.04 16.04
CA CYS A 61 8.70 1.64 16.38
C CYS A 61 8.92 1.47 17.89
N SER A 62 9.68 2.37 18.52
CA SER A 62 9.96 2.34 19.96
C SER A 62 8.71 2.58 20.82
N LEU A 63 7.80 3.45 20.37
CA LEU A 63 6.52 3.69 21.04
C LEU A 63 5.61 2.45 20.95
N TYR A 64 5.52 1.82 19.78
CA TYR A 64 4.71 0.61 19.61
C TYR A 64 5.25 -0.56 20.44
N THR A 65 6.58 -0.75 20.53
CA THR A 65 7.15 -1.79 21.39
C THR A 65 6.95 -1.48 22.87
N PHE A 66 7.05 -0.22 23.27
CA PHE A 66 6.75 0.20 24.65
C PHE A 66 5.28 -0.06 25.00
N CYS A 67 4.34 0.35 24.15
CA CYS A 67 2.90 0.08 24.34
C CYS A 67 2.61 -1.42 24.40
N PHE A 68 3.28 -2.23 23.59
CA PHE A 68 3.14 -3.69 23.60
C PHE A 68 3.58 -4.29 24.94
N ILE A 69 4.77 -3.92 25.44
CA ILE A 69 5.29 -4.40 26.72
C ILE A 69 4.40 -3.92 27.87
N SER A 70 3.98 -2.65 27.85
CA SER A 70 3.07 -2.08 28.85
C SER A 70 1.73 -2.81 28.89
N SER A 71 1.16 -3.15 27.73
CA SER A 71 -0.09 -3.91 27.63
C SER A 71 0.04 -5.31 28.23
N ILE A 72 1.16 -6.01 27.99
CA ILE A 72 1.44 -7.31 28.61
C ILE A 72 1.59 -7.17 30.13
N HIS A 73 2.33 -6.15 30.57
CA HIS A 73 2.55 -5.90 31.99
C HIS A 73 1.25 -5.60 32.72
N TYR A 74 0.39 -4.75 32.15
CA TYR A 74 -0.93 -4.44 32.67
C TYR A 74 -1.81 -5.68 32.80
N MET A 75 -1.80 -6.54 31.77
CA MET A 75 -2.57 -7.78 31.77
C MET A 75 -2.08 -8.78 32.82
N LYS A 76 -0.76 -8.86 33.06
CA LYS A 76 -0.18 -9.70 34.12
C LYS A 76 -0.56 -9.24 35.53
N ILE A 77 -0.54 -7.93 35.78
CA ILE A 77 -0.88 -7.38 37.11
C ILE A 77 -2.36 -7.60 37.42
N ASN A 78 -3.23 -7.37 36.44
CA ASN A 78 -4.67 -7.37 36.66
C ASN A 78 -5.36 -8.68 36.23
N TRP A 79 -4.60 -9.76 36.05
CA TRP A 79 -5.09 -11.05 35.53
C TRP A 79 -6.27 -11.63 36.33
N GLY A 80 -6.25 -11.44 37.66
CA GLY A 80 -7.32 -11.93 38.55
C GLY A 80 -8.50 -10.97 38.75
N ILE A 81 -8.42 -9.75 38.23
CA ILE A 81 -9.40 -8.68 38.44
C ILE A 81 -10.20 -8.41 37.16
N LEU A 82 -9.60 -8.60 35.99
CA LEU A 82 -10.25 -8.33 34.70
C LEU A 82 -11.42 -9.27 34.44
N SER A 83 -12.51 -8.69 33.91
CA SER A 83 -13.61 -9.47 33.34
C SER A 83 -13.18 -10.19 32.07
N PHE A 84 -13.89 -11.27 31.72
CA PHE A 84 -13.65 -12.02 30.48
C PHE A 84 -13.68 -11.13 29.22
N TYR A 85 -14.59 -10.15 29.20
CA TYR A 85 -14.75 -9.24 28.07
C TYR A 85 -13.54 -8.30 27.91
N GLU A 86 -13.06 -7.72 29.02
CA GLU A 86 -11.88 -6.87 29.02
C GLU A 86 -10.63 -7.65 28.64
N LEU A 87 -10.49 -8.89 29.14
CA LEU A 87 -9.38 -9.76 28.79
C LEU A 87 -9.38 -10.08 27.28
N GLY A 88 -10.54 -10.43 26.72
CA GLY A 88 -10.71 -10.68 25.29
C GLY A 88 -10.35 -9.47 24.43
N HIS A 89 -10.82 -8.27 24.81
CA HIS A 89 -10.46 -7.03 24.12
C HIS A 89 -8.95 -6.76 24.19
N MET A 90 -8.33 -6.94 25.35
CA MET A 90 -6.88 -6.77 25.53
C MET A 90 -6.07 -7.73 24.65
N TYR A 91 -6.51 -8.98 24.49
CA TYR A 91 -5.88 -9.93 23.56
C TYR A 91 -5.96 -9.45 22.10
N ILE A 92 -7.13 -8.96 21.66
CA ILE A 92 -7.30 -8.43 20.30
C ILE A 92 -6.34 -7.25 20.09
N VAL A 93 -6.27 -6.30 21.04
CA VAL A 93 -5.36 -5.15 20.97
C VAL A 93 -3.90 -5.61 20.89
N LEU A 94 -3.51 -6.60 21.70
CA LEU A 94 -2.18 -7.21 21.68
C LEU A 94 -1.84 -7.79 20.30
N LEU A 95 -2.74 -8.59 19.72
CA LEU A 95 -2.55 -9.19 18.40
C LEU A 95 -2.48 -8.12 17.29
N MET A 96 -3.33 -7.11 17.33
CA MET A 96 -3.32 -5.99 16.37
C MET A 96 -2.02 -5.16 16.48
N THR A 97 -1.46 -5.06 17.69
CA THR A 97 -0.16 -4.41 17.92
C THR A 97 0.98 -5.23 17.30
N VAL A 98 0.94 -6.57 17.39
CA VAL A 98 1.92 -7.44 16.70
C VAL A 98 1.86 -7.26 15.19
N VAL A 99 0.66 -7.23 14.62
CA VAL A 99 0.48 -6.99 13.17
C VAL A 99 1.05 -5.63 12.77
N SER A 100 0.78 -4.59 13.55
CA SER A 100 1.32 -3.25 13.32
C SER A 100 2.84 -3.19 13.41
N LEU A 101 3.43 -3.85 14.41
CA LEU A 101 4.88 -4.00 14.54
C LEU A 101 5.49 -4.74 13.35
N SER A 102 4.91 -5.87 12.94
CA SER A 102 5.39 -6.62 11.78
C SER A 102 5.46 -5.77 10.50
N ARG A 103 4.43 -4.92 10.28
CA ARG A 103 4.37 -3.98 9.16
C ARG A 103 5.45 -2.92 9.28
N LEU A 104 5.64 -2.33 10.46
CA LEU A 104 6.69 -1.35 10.71
C LEU A 104 8.07 -1.94 10.42
N PHE A 105 8.38 -3.14 10.94
CA PHE A 105 9.65 -3.82 10.70
C PHE A 105 9.92 -4.07 9.21
N LEU A 106 8.92 -4.52 8.45
CA LEU A 106 9.04 -4.74 7.01
C LEU A 106 9.27 -3.45 6.22
N THR A 107 8.74 -2.34 6.73
CA THR A 107 8.76 -1.02 6.09
C THR A 107 9.99 -0.19 6.46
N LEU A 108 10.75 -0.62 7.48
CA LEU A 108 11.93 0.08 7.93
C LEU A 108 12.91 0.35 6.78
N PRO A 109 13.65 1.48 6.81
CA PRO A 109 14.61 1.82 5.77
C PRO A 109 15.67 0.74 5.53
N GLN A 110 15.95 -0.10 6.51
CA GLN A 110 16.92 -1.19 6.42
C GLN A 110 16.38 -2.41 5.66
N SER A 111 15.05 -2.55 5.53
CA SER A 111 14.42 -3.63 4.77
C SER A 111 14.47 -3.33 3.27
N THR A 112 15.50 -3.85 2.60
CA THR A 112 15.64 -3.75 1.13
C THR A 112 14.64 -4.64 0.40
N LYS A 113 14.17 -5.73 1.02
CA LYS A 113 13.23 -6.69 0.42
C LYS A 113 11.91 -6.04 0.01
N TYR A 114 11.27 -5.30 0.92
CA TYR A 114 9.99 -4.63 0.64
C TYR A 114 10.14 -3.59 -0.48
N LYS A 115 11.24 -2.83 -0.48
CA LYS A 115 11.54 -1.84 -1.53
C LYS A 115 11.77 -2.48 -2.90
N ASN A 116 12.48 -3.61 -2.93
CA ASN A 116 12.74 -4.34 -4.17
C ASN A 116 11.45 -4.92 -4.77
N VAL A 117 10.56 -5.47 -3.93
CA VAL A 117 9.25 -5.97 -4.36
C VAL A 117 8.37 -4.82 -4.86
N GLY A 118 8.33 -3.70 -4.14
CA GLY A 118 7.59 -2.50 -4.57
C GLY A 118 8.09 -1.95 -5.91
N ASN A 119 9.41 -1.98 -6.13
CA ASN A 119 9.99 -1.58 -7.42
C ASN A 119 9.66 -2.58 -8.53
N LEU A 120 9.78 -3.88 -8.27
CA LEU A 120 9.40 -4.91 -9.23
C LEU A 120 7.93 -4.76 -9.66
N PHE A 121 7.06 -4.44 -8.71
CA PHE A 121 5.66 -4.18 -8.96
C PHE A 121 5.44 -2.97 -9.87
N LEU A 122 5.99 -1.81 -9.48
CA LEU A 122 5.80 -0.55 -10.22
C LEU A 122 6.45 -0.56 -11.60
N SER A 123 7.60 -1.22 -11.74
CA SER A 123 8.44 -1.18 -12.94
C SER A 123 8.17 -2.34 -13.92
N LYS A 124 7.96 -3.57 -13.43
CA LYS A 124 7.89 -4.77 -14.30
C LYS A 124 6.54 -5.49 -14.28
N MET A 125 5.83 -5.50 -13.15
CA MET A 125 4.53 -6.20 -13.07
C MET A 125 3.37 -5.35 -13.60
N HIS A 126 3.51 -4.03 -13.56
CA HIS A 126 2.46 -3.16 -14.06
C HIS A 126 2.23 -3.42 -15.56
N LEU A 127 0.98 -3.62 -15.94
CA LEU A 127 0.57 -4.08 -17.27
C LEU A 127 0.97 -3.12 -18.42
N ILE A 128 1.34 -1.89 -18.08
CA ILE A 128 1.91 -0.86 -18.97
C ILE A 128 3.29 -1.23 -19.49
N TYR A 129 4.10 -1.93 -18.69
CA TYR A 129 5.44 -2.33 -19.10
C TYR A 129 5.39 -3.16 -20.39
N PHE A 130 4.32 -3.94 -20.56
CA PHE A 130 4.13 -4.81 -21.73
C PHE A 130 3.38 -4.14 -22.89
N LYS A 131 3.03 -2.84 -22.81
CA LYS A 131 2.18 -2.18 -23.81
C LYS A 131 2.83 -2.14 -25.20
N ASP A 132 4.14 -2.00 -25.26
CA ASP A 132 4.91 -1.86 -26.50
C ASP A 132 5.49 -3.19 -27.01
N VAL A 133 5.27 -4.30 -26.29
CA VAL A 133 5.84 -5.62 -26.60
C VAL A 133 5.09 -6.30 -27.75
N SER A 134 3.77 -6.13 -27.84
CA SER A 134 2.96 -6.74 -28.89
C SER A 134 1.58 -6.08 -29.03
N LYS A 135 1.04 -6.09 -30.25
CA LYS A 135 -0.34 -5.68 -30.54
C LYS A 135 -1.37 -6.46 -29.69
N TYR A 136 -1.07 -7.72 -29.36
CA TYR A 136 -1.93 -8.55 -28.50
C TYR A 136 -1.87 -8.10 -27.03
N ALA A 137 -0.69 -7.73 -26.53
CA ALA A 137 -0.51 -7.23 -25.16
C ALA A 137 -1.28 -5.91 -24.95
N MET A 138 -1.25 -5.01 -25.93
CA MET A 138 -2.04 -3.78 -25.92
C MET A 138 -3.56 -4.07 -25.89
N LYS A 139 -4.03 -5.06 -26.65
CA LYS A 139 -5.45 -5.46 -26.65
C LYS A 139 -5.89 -6.03 -25.30
N THR A 140 -5.04 -6.83 -24.66
CA THR A 140 -5.29 -7.38 -23.32
C THR A 140 -5.28 -6.29 -22.26
N TYR A 141 -4.34 -5.36 -22.32
CA TYR A 141 -4.29 -4.18 -21.45
C TYR A 141 -5.60 -3.39 -21.49
N LYS A 142 -6.08 -3.07 -22.70
CA LYS A 142 -7.34 -2.33 -22.89
C LYS A 142 -8.52 -3.05 -22.24
N LYS A 143 -8.67 -4.36 -22.49
CA LYS A 143 -9.75 -5.17 -21.90
C LYS A 143 -9.72 -5.14 -20.37
N ILE A 144 -8.56 -5.36 -19.77
CA ILE A 144 -8.41 -5.38 -18.31
C ILE A 144 -8.70 -4.00 -17.71
N ASN A 145 -8.17 -2.93 -18.30
CA ASN A 145 -8.42 -1.56 -17.83
C ASN A 145 -9.93 -1.22 -17.85
N THR A 146 -10.62 -1.54 -18.94
CA THR A 146 -12.08 -1.33 -19.04
C THR A 146 -12.85 -2.13 -17.99
N ILE A 147 -12.47 -3.40 -17.76
CA ILE A 147 -13.09 -4.24 -16.73
C ILE A 147 -12.87 -3.62 -15.35
N SER A 148 -11.64 -3.24 -15.02
CA SER A 148 -11.31 -2.61 -13.74
C SER A 148 -12.09 -1.32 -13.51
N GLN A 149 -12.19 -0.44 -14.52
CA GLN A 149 -12.97 0.79 -14.42
C GLN A 149 -14.46 0.53 -14.23
N LEU A 150 -15.01 -0.48 -14.93
CA LEU A 150 -16.41 -0.87 -14.77
C LEU A 150 -16.68 -1.35 -13.33
N PHE A 151 -15.81 -2.21 -12.80
CA PHE A 151 -15.91 -2.66 -11.41
C PHE A 151 -15.76 -1.52 -10.41
N THR A 152 -14.79 -0.61 -10.61
CA THR A 152 -14.62 0.56 -9.74
C THR A 152 -15.86 1.45 -9.75
N ARG A 153 -16.49 1.69 -10.90
CA ARG A 153 -17.74 2.46 -10.98
C ARG A 153 -18.89 1.74 -10.30
N PHE A 154 -19.01 0.43 -10.48
CA PHE A 154 -20.05 -0.37 -9.84
C PHE A 154 -19.93 -0.40 -8.32
N LEU A 155 -18.70 -0.43 -7.77
CA LEU A 155 -18.46 -0.42 -6.32
C LEU A 155 -18.65 0.95 -5.66
N THR A 156 -18.60 2.04 -6.44
CA THR A 156 -18.68 3.41 -5.91
C THR A 156 -20.08 4.02 -6.06
N VAL A 157 -20.97 3.35 -6.81
CA VAL A 157 -22.39 3.70 -6.99
C VAL A 157 -23.24 2.82 -6.09
#